data_AF-A0A519UBL4-F1
#
_entry.id   AF-A0A519UBL4-F1
#
_cell.length_a   1.000
_cell.length_b   1.000
_cell.length_c   1.000
_cell.angle_alpha   90.00
_cell.angle_beta   90.00
_cell.angle_gamma   90.00
#
_symmetry.space_group_name_H-M   'P 1'
#
loop_
_entity.id
_entity.type
_entity.pdbx_description
1 polymer ?
#
loop_
_entity_poly.entity_id
_entity_poly.type
_entity_poly.pdbx_seq_one_letter_code
_entity_poly.pdbx_strand_id
1 'polypeptide(L)'
;MEIWGGIECTINRVGDQYFDVVPASMTGSDKIAADFGCGTGRWTKYFASRVGAIAAIDPSDAIFTASSVLEHTPNVALYKASIDNLPFENNYFTP
;
A
#
# COMPACT_ATOMS: atom_id res chain seq x y z
N MET A 1 3.68 -11.52 20.31
CA MET A 1 2.42 -11.67 19.54
C MET A 1 1.38 -10.62 19.93
N GLU A 2 1.25 -10.26 21.21
CA GLU A 2 0.25 -9.27 21.67
C GLU A 2 0.47 -7.84 21.15
N ILE A 3 1.72 -7.38 21.07
CA ILE A 3 2.05 -6.01 20.60
C ILE A 3 1.68 -5.82 19.12
N TRP A 4 2.01 -6.80 18.27
CA TRP A 4 1.68 -6.77 16.84
C TRP A 4 0.17 -6.87 16.59
N GLY A 5 -0.54 -7.70 17.36
CA GLY A 5 -2.01 -7.76 17.30
C GLY A 5 -2.69 -6.44 17.66
N GLY A 6 -2.15 -5.70 18.64
CA GLY A 6 -2.65 -4.36 18.99
C GLY A 6 -2.42 -3.30 17.90
N ILE A 7 -1.29 -3.38 17.21
CA ILE A 7 -0.96 -2.49 16.07
C ILE A 7 -1.88 -2.77 14.90
N GLU A 8 -2.11 -4.04 14.55
CA GLU A 8 -3.05 -4.46 13.49
C GLU A 8 -4.50 -4.06 13.82
N CYS A 9 -4.94 -4.16 15.08
CA CYS A 9 -6.27 -3.67 15.46
C CYS A 9 -6.39 -2.15 15.24
N THR A 10 -5.32 -1.41 15.57
CA THR A 10 -5.29 0.05 15.39
C THR A 10 -5.25 0.44 13.91
N ILE A 11 -4.46 -0.25 13.08
CA ILE A 11 -4.36 0.03 11.65
C ILE A 11 -5.71 -0.15 10.95
N ASN A 12 -6.42 -1.22 11.30
CA ASN A 12 -7.72 -1.52 10.73
C ASN A 12 -8.75 -0.47 11.13
N ARG A 13 -8.85 -0.14 12.42
CA ARG A 13 -9.81 0.86 12.91
C ARG A 13 -9.60 2.23 12.28
N VAL A 14 -8.36 2.71 12.19
CA VAL A 14 -8.07 4.04 11.60
C VAL A 14 -8.22 3.98 10.08
N GLY A 15 -7.80 2.90 9.44
CA GLY A 15 -7.95 2.73 8.01
C GLY A 15 -9.41 2.69 7.59
N ASP A 16 -10.28 2.00 8.33
CA ASP A 16 -11.71 1.91 8.02
C ASP A 16 -12.40 3.27 8.04
N GLN A 17 -11.91 4.20 8.86
CA GLN A 17 -12.39 5.59 8.88
C GLN A 17 -11.75 6.45 7.80
N TYR A 18 -10.46 6.24 7.50
CA TYR A 18 -9.73 7.07 6.54
C TYR A 18 -10.09 6.73 5.09
N PHE A 19 -10.41 5.47 4.80
CA PHE A 19 -10.74 4.96 3.47
C PHE A 19 -12.23 4.72 3.25
N ASP A 20 -13.12 5.19 4.15
CA ASP A 20 -14.57 5.07 3.99
C ASP A 20 -15.12 5.80 2.74
N VAL A 21 -14.40 6.83 2.28
CA VAL A 21 -14.69 7.59 1.06
C VAL A 21 -14.33 6.84 -0.23
N VAL A 22 -13.57 5.74 -0.15
CA VAL A 22 -13.18 4.99 -1.35
C VAL A 22 -14.37 4.14 -1.82
N PRO A 23 -14.89 4.37 -3.05
CA PRO A 23 -16.03 3.61 -3.54
C PRO A 23 -15.63 2.15 -3.80
N ALA A 24 -16.57 1.24 -3.56
CA ALA A 24 -16.34 -0.20 -3.76
C ALA A 24 -15.89 -0.56 -5.18
N SER A 25 -16.28 0.23 -6.19
CA SER A 25 -15.86 0.06 -7.60
C SER A 25 -14.35 0.25 -7.84
N MET A 26 -13.63 0.86 -6.89
CA MET A 26 -12.17 1.03 -6.93
C MET A 26 -11.42 -0.09 -6.19
N THR A 27 -12.14 -1.08 -5.66
CA THR A 27 -11.59 -2.27 -5.02
C THR A 27 -11.93 -3.51 -5.85
N GLY A 28 -11.13 -4.56 -5.73
CA GLY A 28 -11.31 -5.78 -6.52
C GLY A 28 -9.98 -6.42 -6.90
N SER A 29 -9.99 -7.73 -7.13
CA SER A 29 -8.80 -8.48 -7.52
C SER A 29 -8.29 -8.12 -8.93
N ASP A 30 -9.08 -7.41 -9.72
CA ASP A 30 -8.72 -6.84 -11.02
C ASP A 30 -8.12 -5.43 -10.93
N LYS A 31 -8.03 -4.85 -9.73
CA LYS A 31 -7.51 -3.49 -9.51
C LYS A 31 -6.05 -3.50 -9.10
N ILE A 32 -5.32 -2.52 -9.62
CA ILE A 32 -3.95 -2.19 -9.21
C ILE A 32 -3.97 -0.82 -8.53
N ALA A 33 -3.53 -0.74 -7.29
CA ALA A 33 -3.39 0.52 -6.58
C ALA A 33 -1.94 1.03 -6.60
N ALA A 34 -1.78 2.35 -6.50
CA ALA A 34 -0.49 2.99 -6.29
C ALA A 34 -0.51 3.73 -4.95
N ASP A 35 0.47 3.45 -4.08
CA ASP A 35 0.68 4.13 -2.80
C ASP A 35 1.93 5.02 -2.93
N PHE A 36 1.74 6.27 -3.35
CA PHE A 36 2.80 7.25 -3.52
C PHE A 36 3.16 7.89 -2.18
N GLY A 37 4.42 7.75 -1.76
CA GLY A 37 4.85 8.11 -0.41
C GLY A 37 4.43 7.05 0.61
N CYS A 38 4.61 5.76 0.28
CA CYS A 38 4.18 4.67 1.15
C CYS A 38 4.90 4.65 2.51
N GLY A 39 6.03 5.35 2.63
CA GLY A 39 6.85 5.39 3.83
C GLY A 39 7.25 3.99 4.27
N THR A 40 6.89 3.64 5.51
CA THR A 40 7.13 2.31 6.10
C THR A 40 6.05 1.28 5.76
N GLY A 41 5.11 1.59 4.86
CA GLY A 41 4.13 0.63 4.33
C GLY A 41 2.84 0.48 5.14
N ARG A 42 2.53 1.42 6.05
CA ARG A 42 1.32 1.34 6.91
C ARG A 42 0.03 1.23 6.08
N TRP A 43 -0.20 2.15 5.15
CA TRP A 43 -1.43 2.15 4.36
C TRP A 43 -1.45 1.06 3.31
N THR A 44 -0.29 0.78 2.70
CA THR A 44 -0.10 -0.42 1.87
C THR A 44 -0.57 -1.69 2.58
N LYS A 45 -0.15 -1.92 3.84
CA LYS A 45 -0.54 -3.10 4.63
C LYS A 45 -2.05 -3.19 4.82
N TYR A 46 -2.67 -2.08 5.21
CA TYR A 46 -4.12 -1.99 5.44
C TYR A 46 -4.93 -2.26 4.17
N PHE A 47 -4.50 -1.71 3.03
CA PHE A 47 -5.27 -1.73 1.80
C PHE A 47 -5.03 -2.97 0.93
N ALA A 48 -3.93 -3.70 1.17
CA ALA A 48 -3.50 -4.83 0.34
C ALA A 48 -4.55 -5.92 0.15
N SER A 49 -5.40 -6.19 1.15
CA SER A 49 -6.46 -7.21 1.03
C SER A 49 -7.64 -6.79 0.14
N ARG A 50 -7.72 -5.52 -0.27
CA ARG A 50 -8.85 -4.95 -1.02
C ARG A 50 -8.61 -4.88 -2.53
N VAL A 51 -7.39 -5.14 -2.99
CA VAL A 51 -7.01 -5.00 -4.41
C VAL A 51 -6.14 -6.16 -4.88
N GLY A 52 -6.08 -6.36 -6.20
CA GLY A 52 -5.29 -7.40 -6.84
C GLY A 52 -3.79 -7.20 -6.64
N ALA A 53 -3.32 -5.96 -6.74
CA ALA A 53 -1.91 -5.60 -6.51
C ALA A 53 -1.75 -4.16 -6.01
N ILE A 54 -0.63 -3.89 -5.32
CA ILE A 54 -0.22 -2.54 -4.95
C ILE A 54 1.22 -2.28 -5.39
N ALA A 55 1.44 -1.18 -6.11
CA ALA A 55 2.74 -0.57 -6.26
C ALA A 55 2.96 0.42 -5.10
N ALA A 56 3.86 0.10 -4.17
CA ALA A 56 4.21 0.94 -3.04
C ALA A 56 5.51 1.69 -3.32
N ILE A 57 5.43 3.02 -3.42
CA ILE A 57 6.48 3.88 -3.95
C ILE A 57 6.91 4.89 -2.89
N ASP A 58 8.20 4.96 -2.60
CA ASP A 58 8.75 6.00 -1.73
C ASP A 58 10.21 6.30 -2.11
N PRO A 59 10.61 7.58 -2.25
CA PRO A 59 12.00 7.91 -2.60
C PRO A 59 12.98 7.74 -1.43
N SER A 60 12.50 7.70 -0.19
CA SER A 60 13.32 7.67 1.01
C SER A 60 13.78 6.25 1.39
N ASP A 61 14.61 6.16 2.43
CA ASP A 61 15.04 4.89 3.00
C ASP A 61 13.93 4.16 3.80
N ALA A 62 12.77 4.80 4.01
CA ALA A 62 11.62 4.17 4.67
C ALA A 62 11.14 2.91 3.94
N ILE A 63 11.40 2.81 2.62
CA ILE A 63 11.09 1.65 1.79
C ILE A 63 11.77 0.37 2.30
N PHE A 64 12.94 0.46 2.93
CA PHE A 64 13.61 -0.71 3.51
C PHE A 64 12.87 -1.23 4.73
N THR A 65 12.30 -0.34 5.55
CA THR A 65 11.38 -0.73 6.62
C THR A 65 10.08 -1.29 6.05
N ALA A 66 9.55 -0.70 4.98
CA ALA A 66 8.37 -1.22 4.29
C ALA A 66 8.57 -2.66 3.81
N SER A 67 9.76 -2.98 3.30
CA SER A 67 10.13 -4.36 2.92
C SER A 67 9.96 -5.37 4.06
N SER A 68 10.26 -5.00 5.30
CA SER A 68 10.04 -5.88 6.46
C SER A 68 8.58 -5.91 6.88
N VAL A 69 7.89 -4.76 6.91
CA VAL A 69 6.47 -4.68 7.31
C VAL A 69 5.55 -5.48 6.36
N LEU A 70 5.92 -5.51 5.08
CA LEU A 70 5.14 -6.08 3.99
C LEU A 70 5.66 -7.44 3.52
N GLU A 71 6.63 -8.05 4.22
CA GLU A 71 7.27 -9.32 3.83
C GLU A 71 6.27 -10.47 3.63
N HIS A 72 5.12 -10.41 4.31
CA HIS A 72 4.03 -11.40 4.22
C HIS A 72 2.82 -10.89 3.44
N THR A 73 3.00 -9.87 2.62
CA THR A 73 1.93 -9.26 1.81
C THR A 73 2.30 -9.43 0.32
N PRO A 74 1.98 -10.60 -0.28
CA PRO A 74 2.58 -11.04 -1.53
C PRO A 74 2.13 -10.27 -2.77
N ASN A 75 1.04 -9.50 -2.67
CA ASN A 75 0.50 -8.69 -3.76
C ASN A 75 1.05 -7.25 -3.77
N VAL A 76 2.17 -7.00 -3.09
CA VAL A 76 2.81 -5.68 -3.04
C VAL A 76 4.16 -5.72 -3.71
N ALA A 77 4.40 -4.77 -4.61
CA ALA A 77 5.71 -4.50 -5.19
C ALA A 77 6.24 -3.16 -4.64
N LEU A 78 7.51 -3.15 -4.21
CA LEU A 78 8.17 -1.98 -3.63
C LEU A 78 9.06 -1.28 -4.64
N TYR A 79 8.95 0.04 -4.72
CA TYR A 79 9.72 0.88 -5.63
C TYR A 79 10.35 2.04 -4.86
N LYS A 80 11.70 2.05 -4.81
CA LYS A 80 12.43 3.21 -4.32
C LYS A 80 12.55 4.26 -5.43
N ALA A 81 11.52 5.07 -5.60
CA ALA A 81 11.41 6.03 -6.71
C ALA A 81 10.69 7.31 -6.27
N SER A 82 11.00 8.43 -6.94
CA SER A 82 10.27 9.70 -6.81
C SER A 82 9.18 9.81 -7.87
N ILE A 83 8.23 10.73 -7.68
CA ILE A 83 7.17 11.03 -8.66
C ILE A 83 7.76 11.49 -10.01
N ASP A 84 8.89 12.20 -9.98
CA ASP A 84 9.56 12.69 -11.19
C ASP A 84 10.30 11.58 -11.98
N ASN A 85 10.47 10.39 -11.39
CA ASN A 85 11.21 9.28 -12.00
C ASN A 85 10.58 7.92 -11.65
N LEU A 86 9.31 7.76 -12.05
CA LEU A 86 8.58 6.52 -11.85
C LEU A 86 9.00 5.43 -12.86
N PRO A 87 9.17 4.18 -12.43
CA PRO A 87 9.52 3.06 -13.30
C PRO A 87 8.29 2.45 -13.99
N PHE A 88 7.32 3.28 -14.36
CA PHE A 88 6.06 2.84 -14.96
C PHE A 88 5.87 3.49 -16.33
N GLU A 89 5.28 2.74 -17.25
CA GLU A 89 4.84 3.29 -18.52
C GLU A 89 3.64 4.22 -18.34
N ASN A 90 3.38 5.06 -19.34
CA ASN A 90 2.19 5.90 -19.35
C ASN A 90 0.92 5.04 -19.27
N ASN A 91 -0.05 5.48 -18.47
CA ASN A 91 -1.31 4.77 -18.20
C ASN A 91 -1.16 3.39 -17.55
N TYR A 92 -0.03 3.13 -16.86
CA TYR A 92 0.12 1.91 -16.06
C TYR A 92 -0.97 1.77 -14.98
N PHE A 93 -1.32 2.88 -14.33
CA PHE A 93 -2.47 2.95 -13.43
C PHE A 93 -3.65 3.58 -14.16
N THR A 94 -4.70 2.79 -14.38
CA THR A 94 -5.93 3.25 -15.04
C THR A 94 -7.03 3.47 -14.00
N PRO A 95 -7.91 4.48 -14.19
CA PRO A 95 -9.11 4.66 -13.36
C PRO A 95 -10.02 3.42 -13.32
#